data_AF-A0A0P9HVY6-F1
#
_entry.id   AF-A0A0P9HVY6-F1
#
_cell.length_a   1.000
_cell.length_b   1.000
_cell.length_c   1.000
_cell.angle_alpha   90.00
_cell.angle_beta   90.00
_cell.angle_gamma   90.00
#
_symmetry.space_group_name_H-M   'P 1'
#
loop_
_entity.id
_entity.type
_entity.pdbx_description
1 polymer ?
#
loop_
_entity_poly.entity_id
_entity_poly.type
_entity_poly.pdbx_seq_one_letter_code
_entity_poly.pdbx_strand_id
1 'polypeptide(L)'
;MAEEQSILLLMWIASVLLLCMTGRRRVRATVLLIFIFQTLTWLLSLVLTSLSFFEFPVRELPRATAINFTFEFILFPAYSVWFHYTYPERKSTVHQIGHYVLFATIFVVFYSVMARFTSLVKLHASPFWLYLTFSSALYITRRVYLWFVREEPGKSVAGLSEKRL
;
A
#
# COMPACT_ATOMS: atom_id res chain seq x y z
N MET A 1 -0.41 20.06 -16.04
CA MET A 1 -1.32 19.00 -16.52
C MET A 1 -0.55 17.83 -17.16
N ALA A 2 0.26 18.06 -18.19
CA ALA A 2 0.99 16.97 -18.87
C ALA A 2 2.09 16.33 -17.98
N GLU A 3 2.74 17.12 -17.12
CA GLU A 3 3.80 16.63 -16.23
C GLU A 3 3.24 15.69 -15.14
N GLU A 4 2.12 16.07 -14.50
CA GLU A 4 1.48 15.25 -13.47
C GLU A 4 0.89 13.96 -14.06
N GLN A 5 0.33 14.02 -15.27
CA GLN A 5 -0.15 12.84 -15.99
C GLN A 5 1.00 11.87 -16.31
N SER A 6 2.17 12.39 -16.68
CA SER A 6 3.36 11.58 -16.92
C SER A 6 3.85 10.89 -15.64
N ILE A 7 3.79 11.59 -14.50
CA ILE A 7 4.10 11.02 -13.17
C ILE A 7 3.12 9.90 -12.81
N LEU A 8 1.81 10.10 -13.03
CA LEU A 8 0.81 9.06 -12.77
C LEU A 8 1.04 7.83 -13.66
N LEU A 9 1.30 8.02 -14.95
CA LEU A 9 1.61 6.91 -15.87
C LEU A 9 2.86 6.15 -15.42
N LEU A 10 3.91 6.86 -14.97
CA LEU A 10 5.11 6.24 -14.42
C LEU A 10 4.77 5.38 -13.18
N MET A 11 3.91 5.87 -12.29
CA MET A 11 3.47 5.12 -11.11
C MET A 11 2.70 3.85 -11.49
N TRP A 12 1.86 3.90 -12.53
CA TRP A 12 1.20 2.71 -13.07
C TRP A 12 2.21 1.67 -13.54
N ILE A 13 3.15 2.08 -14.39
CA ILE A 13 4.18 1.19 -14.95
C ILE A 13 5.00 0.56 -13.81
N ALA A 14 5.46 1.37 -12.86
CA ALA A 14 6.22 0.90 -11.70
C ALA A 14 5.42 -0.10 -10.83
N SER A 15 4.14 0.19 -10.58
CA SER A 15 3.26 -0.67 -9.79
C SER A 15 2.99 -2.01 -10.47
N VAL A 16 2.74 -2.00 -11.77
CA VAL A 16 2.54 -3.22 -12.57
C VAL A 16 3.82 -4.06 -12.61
N LEU A 17 4.99 -3.43 -12.81
CA LEU A 17 6.29 -4.13 -12.74
C LEU A 17 6.51 -4.76 -11.37
N LEU A 18 6.27 -4.02 -10.29
CA LEU A 18 6.41 -4.51 -8.92
C LEU A 18 5.50 -5.71 -8.65
N LEU A 19 4.23 -5.65 -9.08
CA LEU A 19 3.27 -6.75 -8.98
C LEU A 19 3.69 -7.96 -9.82
N CYS A 20 4.21 -7.75 -11.03
CA CYS A 20 4.73 -8.81 -11.89
C CYS A 20 5.93 -9.53 -11.24
N MET A 21 6.83 -8.79 -10.59
CA MET A 21 8.01 -9.37 -9.95
C MET A 21 7.65 -10.11 -8.66
N THR A 22 6.73 -9.57 -7.86
CA THR A 22 6.44 -10.09 -6.52
C THR A 22 5.28 -11.09 -6.47
N GLY A 23 4.26 -10.93 -7.32
CA GLY A 23 2.99 -11.65 -7.23
C GLY A 23 2.84 -12.91 -8.08
N ARG A 24 3.72 -13.16 -9.06
CA ARG A 24 3.56 -14.26 -10.03
C ARG A 24 3.44 -15.66 -9.41
N ARG A 25 4.04 -15.89 -8.24
CA ARG A 25 4.08 -17.23 -7.62
C ARG A 25 2.85 -17.58 -6.77
N ARG A 26 2.04 -16.59 -6.36
CA ARG A 26 0.94 -16.76 -5.39
C ARG A 26 -0.25 -15.85 -5.73
N VAL A 27 -0.79 -16.00 -6.94
CA VAL A 27 -1.83 -15.12 -7.49
C VAL A 27 -3.04 -14.95 -6.56
N ARG A 28 -3.57 -16.02 -5.97
CA ARG A 28 -4.74 -15.96 -5.06
C ARG A 28 -4.48 -15.06 -3.85
N ALA A 29 -3.35 -15.27 -3.18
CA ALA A 29 -2.93 -14.47 -2.05
C ALA A 29 -2.62 -13.01 -2.44
N THR A 30 -1.99 -12.78 -3.59
CA THR A 30 -1.75 -11.42 -4.11
C THR A 30 -3.06 -10.67 -4.36
N VAL A 31 -4.03 -11.32 -5.02
CA VAL A 31 -5.33 -10.73 -5.29
C VAL A 31 -6.04 -10.36 -3.98
N LEU A 32 -6.01 -11.25 -2.99
CA LEU A 32 -6.56 -10.96 -1.67
C LEU A 32 -5.91 -9.75 -1.01
N LEU A 33 -4.57 -9.68 -1.02
CA LEU A 33 -3.82 -8.55 -0.45
C LEU A 33 -4.22 -7.23 -1.13
N ILE A 34 -4.31 -7.21 -2.46
CA ILE A 34 -4.72 -6.04 -3.23
C ILE A 34 -6.13 -5.60 -2.82
N PHE A 35 -7.10 -6.51 -2.83
CA PHE A 35 -8.50 -6.17 -2.55
C PHE A 35 -8.73 -5.72 -1.11
N ILE A 36 -8.10 -6.37 -0.12
CA ILE A 36 -8.24 -5.94 1.28
C ILE A 36 -7.60 -4.58 1.48
N PHE A 37 -6.36 -4.43 0.99
CA PHE A 37 -5.61 -3.20 1.23
C PHE A 37 -6.28 -2.00 0.58
N GLN A 38 -6.67 -2.11 -0.70
CA GLN A 38 -7.35 -1.03 -1.41
C GLN A 38 -8.69 -0.67 -0.73
N THR A 39 -9.43 -1.65 -0.19
CA THR A 39 -10.72 -1.37 0.47
C THR A 39 -10.50 -0.58 1.75
N LEU A 40 -9.49 -0.95 2.53
CA LEU A 40 -9.14 -0.25 3.77
C LEU A 40 -8.62 1.16 3.49
N THR A 41 -7.67 1.32 2.56
CA THR A 41 -7.09 2.64 2.27
C THR A 41 -8.10 3.54 1.61
N TRP A 42 -8.94 3.03 0.71
CA TRP A 42 -10.03 3.79 0.10
C TRP A 42 -10.98 4.38 1.16
N LEU A 43 -11.43 3.57 2.12
CA LEU A 43 -12.29 4.03 3.22
C LEU A 43 -11.57 5.06 4.10
N LEU A 44 -10.33 4.76 4.51
CA LEU A 44 -9.53 5.67 5.33
C LEU A 44 -9.31 7.01 4.61
N SER A 45 -9.03 6.99 3.31
CA SER A 45 -8.77 8.19 2.54
C SER A 45 -10.01 9.05 2.35
N LEU A 46 -11.19 8.44 2.18
CA LEU A 46 -12.45 9.19 2.19
C LEU A 46 -12.69 9.88 3.54
N VAL A 47 -12.47 9.17 4.66
CA VAL A 47 -12.62 9.74 6.01
C VAL A 47 -11.62 10.88 6.23
N LEU A 48 -10.35 10.66 5.93
CA LEU A 48 -9.31 11.65 6.18
C LEU A 48 -9.43 12.88 5.26
N THR A 49 -9.87 12.71 4.01
CA THR A 49 -10.21 13.85 3.13
C THR A 49 -11.45 14.59 3.64
N SER A 50 -12.46 13.89 4.18
CA SER A 50 -13.65 14.55 4.76
C SER A 50 -13.33 15.38 6.01
N LEU A 51 -12.29 15.00 6.75
CA LEU A 51 -11.76 15.76 7.90
C LEU A 51 -10.74 16.84 7.48
N SER A 52 -10.54 17.05 6.16
CA SER A 52 -9.56 17.98 5.59
C SER A 52 -8.12 17.71 6.01
N PHE A 53 -7.75 16.45 6.28
CA PHE A 53 -6.34 16.12 6.62
C PHE A 53 -5.46 16.16 5.38
N PHE A 54 -6.01 15.77 4.23
CA PHE A 54 -5.39 15.90 2.94
C PHE A 54 -6.41 16.15 1.84
N GLU A 55 -5.94 16.84 0.81
CA GLU A 55 -6.71 17.14 -0.39
C GLU A 55 -5.93 16.69 -1.62
N PHE A 56 -6.65 16.26 -2.66
CA PHE A 56 -6.08 15.89 -3.96
C PHE A 56 -6.58 16.88 -5.02
N PRO A 57 -5.84 17.99 -5.26
CA PRO A 57 -6.25 19.04 -6.19
C PRO A 57 -6.33 18.50 -7.63
N VAL A 58 -5.29 17.77 -8.03
CA VAL A 58 -5.21 17.10 -9.33
C VAL A 58 -5.52 15.61 -9.12
N ARG A 59 -6.67 15.19 -9.64
CA ARG A 59 -7.17 13.81 -9.56
C ARG A 59 -7.85 13.41 -10.86
N GLU A 60 -7.79 12.11 -11.18
CA GLU A 60 -8.28 11.57 -12.46
C GLU A 60 -9.81 11.56 -12.55
N LEU A 61 -10.49 11.36 -11.42
CA LEU A 61 -11.94 11.20 -11.34
C LEU A 61 -12.60 12.30 -10.48
N PRO A 62 -12.44 13.59 -10.82
CA PRO A 62 -12.83 14.69 -9.94
C PRO A 62 -14.33 14.81 -9.68
N ARG A 63 -15.16 14.25 -10.58
CA ARG A 63 -16.62 14.19 -10.47
C ARG A 63 -17.13 13.01 -9.63
N ALA A 64 -16.33 11.94 -9.50
CA ALA A 64 -16.78 10.70 -8.86
C ALA A 64 -16.23 10.54 -7.44
N THR A 65 -15.03 11.07 -7.16
CA THR A 65 -14.40 10.92 -5.85
C THR A 65 -13.51 12.12 -5.49
N ALA A 66 -13.34 12.32 -4.18
CA ALA A 66 -12.44 13.32 -3.60
C ALA A 66 -10.97 12.84 -3.50
N ILE A 67 -10.71 11.55 -3.74
CA ILE A 67 -9.38 10.93 -3.58
C ILE A 67 -8.68 10.74 -4.94
N ASN A 68 -7.38 10.45 -4.91
CA ASN A 68 -6.61 10.13 -6.12
C ASN A 68 -6.72 8.62 -6.44
N PHE A 69 -7.30 8.29 -7.60
CA PHE A 69 -7.54 6.90 -8.01
C PHE A 69 -6.26 6.08 -8.15
N THR A 70 -5.25 6.61 -8.84
CA THR A 70 -3.96 5.93 -9.04
C THR A 70 -3.28 5.57 -7.72
N PHE A 71 -3.37 6.44 -6.71
CA PHE A 71 -2.77 6.19 -5.41
C PHE A 71 -3.47 5.02 -4.70
N GLU A 72 -4.79 5.08 -4.59
CA GLU A 72 -5.58 4.13 -3.80
C GLU A 72 -5.73 2.75 -4.43
N PHE A 73 -5.85 2.67 -5.77
CA PHE A 73 -6.20 1.42 -6.44
C PHE A 73 -5.02 0.74 -7.12
N ILE A 74 -3.88 1.43 -7.26
CA ILE A 74 -2.75 0.92 -8.07
C ILE A 74 -1.47 0.96 -7.27
N LEU A 75 -1.04 2.14 -6.85
CA LEU A 75 0.24 2.32 -6.18
C LEU A 75 0.25 1.67 -4.79
N PHE A 76 -0.72 2.01 -3.94
CA PHE A 76 -0.75 1.53 -2.55
C PHE A 76 -1.01 0.02 -2.44
N PRO A 77 -1.90 -0.59 -3.24
CA PRO A 77 -2.04 -2.04 -3.25
C PRO A 77 -0.78 -2.76 -3.73
N ALA A 78 -0.10 -2.26 -4.76
CA ALA A 78 1.19 -2.82 -5.21
C ALA A 78 2.26 -2.72 -4.13
N TYR A 79 2.34 -1.57 -3.45
CA TYR A 79 3.24 -1.34 -2.34
C TYR A 79 2.96 -2.28 -1.15
N SER A 80 1.69 -2.49 -0.82
CA SER A 80 1.28 -3.44 0.23
C SER A 80 1.67 -4.88 -0.11
N VAL A 81 1.48 -5.31 -1.35
CA VAL A 81 1.94 -6.65 -1.80
C VAL A 81 3.45 -6.80 -1.62
N TRP A 82 4.22 -5.76 -1.96
CA TRP A 82 5.67 -5.76 -1.77
C TRP A 82 6.05 -5.87 -0.29
N PHE A 83 5.38 -5.13 0.60
CA PHE A 83 5.58 -5.24 2.05
C PHE A 83 5.38 -6.67 2.55
N HIS A 84 4.26 -7.31 2.18
CA HIS A 84 3.90 -8.63 2.68
C HIS A 84 4.85 -9.72 2.17
N TYR A 85 5.32 -9.65 0.92
CA TYR A 85 6.23 -10.68 0.39
C TYR A 85 7.69 -10.52 0.81
N THR A 86 8.09 -9.32 1.22
CA THR A 86 9.40 -9.04 1.82
C THR A 86 9.39 -9.13 3.34
N TYR A 87 8.23 -9.37 3.96
CA TYR A 87 8.09 -9.42 5.42
C TYR A 87 9.01 -10.50 6.03
N PRO A 88 9.79 -10.16 7.07
CA PRO A 88 10.75 -11.10 7.66
C PRO A 88 10.08 -12.02 8.71
N GLU A 89 9.27 -12.98 8.26
CA GLU A 89 8.50 -13.90 9.14
C GLU A 89 9.35 -14.64 10.19
N ARG A 90 10.59 -15.01 9.83
CA ARG A 90 11.48 -15.84 10.65
C ARG A 90 12.47 -15.06 11.51
N LYS A 91 12.49 -13.72 11.38
CA LYS A 91 13.42 -12.88 12.15
C LYS A 91 12.80 -12.42 13.45
N SER A 92 13.64 -11.90 14.35
CA SER A 92 13.22 -11.35 15.64
C SER A 92 12.18 -10.25 15.50
N THR A 93 11.40 -10.01 16.56
CA THR A 93 10.38 -8.95 16.62
C THR A 93 10.94 -7.57 16.24
N VAL A 94 12.21 -7.29 16.55
CA VAL A 94 12.89 -6.05 16.17
C VAL A 94 12.97 -5.89 14.64
N HIS A 95 13.31 -6.95 13.90
CA HIS A 95 13.34 -6.89 12.44
C HIS A 95 11.95 -6.73 11.85
N GLN A 96 10.94 -7.32 12.49
CA GLN A 96 9.56 -7.19 12.07
C GLN A 96 9.04 -5.76 12.26
N ILE A 97 9.27 -5.17 13.44
CA ILE A 97 8.93 -3.77 13.72
C ILE A 97 9.71 -2.84 12.80
N GLY A 98 11.01 -3.08 12.62
CA GLY A 98 11.86 -2.32 11.70
C GLY A 98 11.34 -2.35 10.26
N HIS A 99 10.77 -3.47 9.82
CA HIS A 99 10.14 -3.58 8.50
C HIS A 99 8.90 -2.69 8.36
N TYR A 100 8.03 -2.65 9.39
CA TYR A 100 6.91 -1.71 9.42
C TYR A 100 7.38 -0.25 9.39
N VAL A 101 8.35 0.09 10.24
CA VAL A 101 8.90 1.46 10.32
C VAL A 101 9.53 1.88 9.00
N LEU A 102 10.30 0.99 8.35
CA LEU A 102 10.92 1.26 7.05
C LEU A 102 9.86 1.55 6.00
N PHE A 103 8.85 0.69 5.87
CA PHE A 103 7.81 0.86 4.86
C PHE A 103 6.92 2.08 5.14
N ALA A 104 6.55 2.31 6.40
CA ALA A 104 5.83 3.53 6.78
C ALA A 104 6.66 4.80 6.47
N THR A 105 7.96 4.77 6.73
CA THR A 105 8.87 5.88 6.39
C THR A 105 8.92 6.13 4.90
N ILE A 106 9.10 5.09 4.07
CA ILE A 106 9.11 5.22 2.60
C ILE A 106 7.81 5.83 2.11
N PHE A 107 6.66 5.39 2.64
CA PHE A 107 5.35 5.92 2.30
C PHE A 107 5.19 7.40 2.66
N VAL A 108 5.60 7.81 3.87
CA VAL A 108 5.50 9.19 4.32
C VAL A 108 6.45 10.11 3.56
N VAL A 109 7.67 9.65 3.28
CA VAL A 109 8.64 10.37 2.45
C VAL A 109 8.08 10.55 1.04
N PHE A 110 7.52 9.49 0.44
CA PHE A 110 6.86 9.58 -0.86
C PHE A 110 5.75 10.65 -0.87
N TYR A 111 4.85 10.62 0.12
CA TYR A 111 3.79 11.62 0.25
C TYR A 111 4.34 13.05 0.41
N SER A 112 5.39 13.21 1.21
CA SER A 112 6.02 14.51 1.45
C SER A 112 6.69 15.06 0.20
N VAL A 113 7.33 14.19 -0.61
CA VAL A 113 7.90 14.55 -1.91
C VAL A 113 6.79 14.93 -2.89
N MET A 114 5.72 14.14 -2.98
CA MET A 114 4.59 14.45 -3.85
C MET A 114 3.93 15.78 -3.46
N ALA A 115 3.72 16.04 -2.17
CA ALA A 115 3.14 17.30 -1.69
C ALA A 115 4.04 18.52 -1.94
N ARG A 116 5.37 18.34 -1.96
CA ARG A 116 6.33 19.43 -2.19
C ARG A 116 6.55 19.75 -3.66
N PHE A 117 6.59 18.73 -4.53
CA PHE A 117 6.98 18.87 -5.93
C PHE A 117 5.82 18.76 -6.91
N THR A 118 4.63 18.32 -6.48
CA THR A 118 3.49 18.13 -7.37
C THR A 118 2.22 18.70 -6.76
N SER A 119 1.23 19.00 -7.62
CA SER A 119 -0.12 19.38 -7.18
C SER A 119 -1.04 18.16 -6.97
N LEU A 120 -0.48 16.95 -6.86
CA LEU A 120 -1.26 15.72 -6.68
C LEU A 120 -1.82 15.60 -5.27
N VAL A 121 -1.09 16.10 -4.26
CA VAL A 121 -1.49 16.02 -2.84
C VAL A 121 -1.19 17.34 -2.15
N LYS A 122 -2.12 17.79 -1.30
CA LYS A 122 -1.88 18.82 -0.29
C LYS A 122 -2.10 18.22 1.09
N LEU A 123 -1.08 18.32 1.94
CA LEU A 123 -1.13 17.89 3.33
C LEU A 123 -1.47 19.10 4.20
N HIS A 124 -2.58 19.01 4.93
CA HIS A 124 -3.00 20.02 5.89
C HIS A 124 -2.75 19.58 7.33
N ALA A 125 -2.85 18.28 7.59
CA ALA A 125 -2.54 17.69 8.89
C ALA A 125 -1.07 17.23 9.00
N SER A 126 -0.65 16.95 10.24
CA SER A 126 0.69 16.40 10.51
C SER A 126 0.92 15.07 9.76
N PRO A 127 2.11 14.85 9.16
CA PRO A 127 2.49 13.57 8.54
C PRO A 127 2.41 12.37 9.50
N PHE A 128 2.33 12.61 10.82
CA PHE A 128 2.09 11.57 11.81
C PHE A 128 0.81 10.75 11.52
N TRP A 129 -0.24 11.39 10.99
CA TRP A 129 -1.48 10.68 10.65
C TRP A 129 -1.26 9.66 9.53
N LEU A 130 -0.39 9.95 8.56
CA LEU A 130 -0.02 9.01 7.52
C LEU A 130 0.73 7.80 8.09
N TYR A 131 1.63 8.02 9.05
CA TYR A 131 2.29 6.92 9.76
C TYR A 131 1.27 6.02 10.44
N LEU A 132 0.32 6.60 11.17
CA LEU A 132 -0.65 5.86 11.95
C LEU A 132 -1.62 5.06 11.07
N THR A 133 -2.24 5.71 10.09
CA THR A 133 -3.31 5.10 9.26
C THR A 133 -2.74 4.03 8.35
N PHE A 134 -1.59 4.30 7.71
CA PHE A 134 -0.96 3.36 6.80
C PHE A 134 -0.40 2.13 7.52
N SER A 135 0.26 2.33 8.66
CA SER A 135 0.76 1.21 9.48
C SER A 135 -0.39 0.33 9.99
N SER A 136 -1.52 0.96 10.38
CA SER A 136 -2.72 0.24 10.80
C SER A 136 -3.32 -0.58 9.64
N ALA A 137 -3.40 -0.02 8.44
CA ALA A 137 -3.87 -0.73 7.25
C ALA A 137 -2.98 -1.94 6.91
N LEU A 138 -1.65 -1.78 6.98
CA LEU A 138 -0.70 -2.88 6.78
C LEU A 138 -0.87 -3.96 7.85
N TYR A 139 -1.02 -3.57 9.11
CA TYR A 139 -1.22 -4.50 10.22
C TYR A 139 -2.49 -5.33 10.04
N ILE A 140 -3.63 -4.68 9.79
CA ILE A 140 -4.92 -5.36 9.57
C ILE A 140 -4.82 -6.31 8.38
N THR A 141 -4.30 -5.83 7.26
CA THR A 141 -4.14 -6.64 6.04
C THR A 141 -3.27 -7.87 6.29
N ARG A 142 -2.19 -7.72 7.06
CA ARG A 142 -1.33 -8.85 7.42
C ARG A 142 -2.06 -9.89 8.27
N ARG A 143 -2.90 -9.47 9.21
CA ARG A 143 -3.70 -10.40 10.03
C ARG A 143 -4.63 -11.23 9.16
N VAL A 144 -5.30 -10.60 8.19
CA VAL A 144 -6.19 -11.30 7.26
C VAL A 144 -5.40 -12.21 6.30
N TYR A 145 -4.25 -11.76 5.80
CA TYR A 145 -3.37 -12.57 4.97
C TYR A 145 -2.91 -13.84 5.70
N LEU A 146 -2.45 -13.72 6.96
CA LEU A 146 -2.04 -14.88 7.75
C LEU A 146 -3.21 -15.83 8.03
N TRP A 147 -4.40 -15.30 8.27
CA TRP A 147 -5.61 -16.12 8.40
C TRP A 147 -5.90 -16.91 7.11
N PHE A 148 -5.93 -16.23 5.96
CA PHE A 148 -6.22 -16.86 4.67
C PHE A 148 -5.20 -17.95 4.33
N VAL A 149 -3.92 -17.67 4.56
CA VAL A 149 -2.84 -18.60 4.25
C VAL A 149 -2.80 -19.79 5.20
N ARG A 150 -3.26 -19.64 6.46
CA ARG A 150 -3.41 -20.76 7.41
C ARG A 150 -4.50 -21.75 6.98
N GLU A 151 -5.55 -21.25 6.34
CA GLU A 151 -6.72 -22.03 5.91
C GLU A 151 -6.55 -22.66 4.51
N GLU A 152 -5.46 -22.37 3.76
CA GLU A 152 -5.23 -23.02 2.46
C GLU A 152 -4.94 -24.53 2.64
N PRO A 153 -5.86 -25.44 2.24
CA PRO A 153 -5.66 -26.88 2.41
C PRO A 153 -4.44 -27.35 1.60
N GLY A 154 -3.50 -28.03 2.28
CA GLY A 154 -2.28 -28.58 1.66
C GLY A 154 -1.02 -27.73 1.82
N LYS A 155 -1.06 -26.58 2.51
CA LYS A 155 0.15 -25.84 2.91
C LYS A 155 0.07 -25.47 4.39
N SER A 156 0.61 -26.33 5.25
CA SER A 156 1.00 -25.91 6.60
C SER A 156 1.79 -24.61 6.51
N VAL A 157 1.66 -23.73 7.51
CA VAL A 157 2.46 -22.49 7.61
C VAL A 157 3.97 -22.77 7.47
N ALA A 158 4.40 -24.02 7.75
CA ALA A 158 5.73 -24.54 7.48
C ALA A 158 6.09 -24.66 5.97
N GLY A 159 5.17 -25.04 5.09
CA GLY A 159 5.39 -25.23 3.64
C GLY A 159 5.46 -23.93 2.83
N LEU A 160 5.11 -22.78 3.42
CA LEU A 160 5.36 -21.46 2.83
C LEU A 160 6.85 -21.07 2.88
N SER A 161 7.62 -21.81 3.69
CA SER A 161 9.02 -21.54 4.01
C SER A 161 10.03 -22.35 3.20
N GLU A 162 9.63 -23.46 2.56
CA GLU A 162 10.55 -24.31 1.80
C GLU A 162 10.87 -23.77 0.40
N LYS A 163 9.98 -22.99 -0.24
CA LYS A 163 10.18 -22.54 -1.63
C LYS A 163 11.07 -21.29 -1.79
N ARG A 164 11.91 -20.99 -0.78
CA ARG A 164 12.87 -19.87 -0.80
C ARG A 164 14.29 -20.29 -0.38
N LEU A 165 14.59 -21.59 -0.46
CA LEU A 165 15.95 -22.11 -0.56
C LEU A 165 16.14 -22.67 -1.98
#